data_AF-M1ZQN2-F1
#
_entry.id   AF-M1ZQN2-F1
#
_cell.length_a   1.000
_cell.length_b   1.000
_cell.length_c   1.000
_cell.angle_alpha   90.00
_cell.angle_beta   90.00
_cell.angle_gamma   90.00
#
_symmetry.space_group_name_H-M   'P 1'
#
loop_
_entity.id
_entity.type
_entity.pdbx_description
1 polymer ?
#
loop_
_entity_poly.entity_id
_entity_poly.type
_entity_poly.pdbx_seq_one_letter_code
_entity_poly.pdbx_strand_id
1 'polypeptide(L)'
;MTQNKKSYIGVTIGPIYKTIQLAKHTGELWASSYMFSYIMKNIIKEILKEFEDKNIKNRFIVPYVGQGYEDKVFKDKYEAGLFHDRFIFQSEENEVKKVNKIIEDVKQEFSEKVYQSIYDYYKLKKDLNSDELEKDENKFIRKLKEVFKQKDGIENRIKN
;
A
#
# COMPACT_ATOMS: atom_id res chain seq x y z
N MET A 1 -2.39 -30.83 30.02
CA MET A 1 -1.59 -29.75 29.42
C MET A 1 -2.28 -29.31 28.14
N THR A 2 -3.03 -28.20 28.18
CA THR A 2 -3.61 -27.60 26.98
C THR A 2 -2.47 -26.97 26.17
N GLN A 3 -2.22 -27.48 24.96
CA GLN A 3 -1.26 -26.84 24.05
C GLN A 3 -1.76 -25.43 23.74
N ASN A 4 -0.95 -24.43 24.07
CA ASN A 4 -1.26 -23.04 23.75
C ASN A 4 -1.09 -22.86 22.23
N LYS A 5 -2.20 -22.91 21.49
CA LYS A 5 -2.20 -22.86 20.03
C LYS A 5 -1.82 -21.44 19.58
N LYS A 6 -0.63 -21.30 19.00
CA LYS A 6 -0.19 -20.04 18.38
C LYS A 6 -0.86 -19.88 17.01
N SER A 7 -1.36 -18.68 16.74
CA SER A 7 -1.92 -18.29 15.45
C SER A 7 -1.00 -17.29 14.75
N TYR A 8 -1.02 -17.30 13.42
CA TYR A 8 -0.18 -16.43 12.61
C TYR A 8 -0.98 -15.84 11.46
N ILE A 9 -0.72 -14.60 11.12
CA ILE A 9 -1.20 -13.91 9.93
C ILE A 9 -0.04 -13.83 8.95
N GLY A 10 -0.24 -14.40 7.76
CA GLY A 10 0.67 -14.26 6.63
C GLY A 10 -0.01 -13.45 5.53
N VAL A 11 0.67 -12.41 5.05
CA VAL A 11 0.19 -11.60 3.93
C VAL A 11 1.23 -11.63 2.82
N THR A 12 0.79 -11.67 1.57
CA THR A 12 1.64 -11.59 0.39
C THR A 12 1.01 -10.68 -0.65
N ILE A 13 1.79 -9.77 -1.23
CA ILE A 13 1.36 -8.89 -2.31
C ILE A 13 1.76 -9.54 -3.64
N GLY A 14 0.82 -9.62 -4.58
CA GLY A 14 1.08 -10.16 -5.91
C GLY A 14 -0.02 -9.82 -6.92
N PRO A 15 0.17 -10.19 -8.20
CA PRO A 15 1.27 -10.99 -8.76
C PRO A 15 2.51 -10.15 -9.16
N ILE A 16 3.63 -10.28 -8.42
CA ILE A 16 4.82 -9.43 -8.60
C ILE A 16 5.49 -9.61 -9.96
N TYR A 17 5.80 -10.87 -10.31
CA TYR A 17 6.51 -11.17 -11.55
C TYR A 17 5.78 -10.61 -12.78
N LYS A 18 4.46 -10.83 -12.84
CA LYS A 18 3.61 -10.33 -13.94
C LYS A 18 3.62 -8.81 -14.02
N THR A 19 3.55 -8.11 -12.87
CA THR A 19 3.55 -6.64 -12.84
C THR A 19 4.91 -6.07 -13.25
N ILE A 20 6.01 -6.62 -12.72
CA ILE A 20 7.37 -6.15 -13.04
C ILE A 20 7.68 -6.38 -14.53
N GLN A 21 7.20 -7.47 -15.13
CA GLN A 21 7.37 -7.73 -16.57
C GLN A 21 6.66 -6.72 -17.50
N LEU A 22 5.75 -5.89 -16.98
CA LEU A 22 5.14 -4.83 -17.79
C LEU A 22 6.08 -3.65 -18.01
N ALA A 23 7.16 -3.53 -17.22
CA ALA A 23 8.18 -2.50 -17.36
C ALA A 23 9.02 -2.73 -18.63
N LYS A 24 9.15 -1.68 -19.45
CA LYS A 24 9.97 -1.65 -20.68
C LYS A 24 11.29 -0.92 -20.47
N HIS A 25 11.34 -0.05 -19.47
CA HIS A 25 12.52 0.77 -19.16
C HIS A 25 13.07 0.48 -17.76
N THR A 26 14.36 0.71 -17.55
CA THR A 26 15.03 0.49 -16.26
C THR A 26 14.39 1.30 -15.11
N GLY A 27 13.97 2.53 -15.39
CA GLY A 27 13.24 3.36 -14.44
C GLY A 27 11.88 2.78 -14.04
N GLU A 28 11.16 2.16 -14.98
CA GLU A 28 9.87 1.50 -14.72
C GLU A 28 10.05 0.22 -13.90
N LEU A 29 11.16 -0.50 -14.13
CA LEU A 29 11.52 -1.68 -13.36
C LEU A 29 11.78 -1.31 -11.89
N TRP A 30 12.60 -0.27 -11.67
CA TRP A 30 12.87 0.27 -10.35
C TRP A 30 11.60 0.80 -9.68
N ALA A 31 10.74 1.53 -10.42
CA ALA A 31 9.48 2.04 -9.88
C ALA A 31 8.53 0.92 -9.48
N SER A 32 8.47 -0.16 -10.27
CA SER A 32 7.62 -1.33 -9.99
C SER A 32 8.04 -2.07 -8.73
N SER A 33 9.36 -2.27 -8.53
CA SER A 33 9.87 -2.91 -7.31
C SER A 33 9.70 -2.01 -6.09
N TYR A 34 9.97 -0.71 -6.24
CA TYR A 34 9.76 0.29 -5.21
C TYR A 34 8.29 0.35 -4.77
N MET A 35 7.35 0.29 -5.71
CA MET A 35 5.91 0.29 -5.42
C MET A 35 5.51 -0.83 -4.45
N PHE A 36 5.92 -2.07 -4.72
CA PHE A 36 5.60 -3.20 -3.83
C PHE A 36 6.22 -3.04 -2.44
N SER A 37 7.49 -2.62 -2.40
CA SER A 37 8.16 -2.34 -1.13
C SER A 37 7.50 -1.20 -0.37
N TYR A 38 7.02 -0.15 -1.06
CA TYR A 38 6.36 0.99 -0.45
C TYR A 38 5.05 0.57 0.20
N ILE A 39 4.22 -0.20 -0.51
CA ILE A 39 2.95 -0.70 0.03
C ILE A 39 3.22 -1.57 1.27
N MET A 40 4.15 -2.54 1.16
CA MET A 40 4.49 -3.40 2.31
C MET A 40 5.02 -2.60 3.50
N LYS A 41 5.93 -1.65 3.26
CA LYS A 41 6.47 -0.75 4.30
C LYS A 41 5.34 -0.06 5.05
N ASN A 42 4.37 0.53 4.34
CA ASN A 42 3.28 1.26 4.98
C ASN A 42 2.31 0.35 5.74
N ILE A 43 2.02 -0.85 5.22
CA ILE A 43 1.20 -1.84 5.97
C ILE A 43 1.88 -2.17 7.30
N ILE A 44 3.16 -2.54 7.29
CA ILE A 44 3.89 -2.90 8.50
C ILE A 44 4.00 -1.69 9.45
N LYS A 45 4.26 -0.50 8.90
CA LYS A 45 4.36 0.75 9.67
C LYS A 45 3.06 1.04 10.43
N GLU A 46 1.90 0.95 9.77
CA GLU A 46 0.62 1.20 10.44
C GLU A 46 0.26 0.09 11.44
N ILE A 47 0.63 -1.18 11.19
CA ILE A 47 0.51 -2.25 12.21
C ILE A 47 1.32 -1.89 13.47
N LEU A 48 2.58 -1.47 13.30
CA LEU A 48 3.46 -1.10 14.42
C LEU A 48 2.99 0.13 15.20
N LYS A 49 2.15 0.97 14.59
CA LYS A 49 1.66 2.24 15.16
C LYS A 49 0.26 2.11 15.78
N GLU A 50 -0.64 1.40 15.13
CA GLU A 50 -2.04 1.29 15.55
C GLU A 50 -2.28 0.21 16.60
N PHE A 51 -1.38 -0.76 16.73
CA PHE A 51 -1.50 -1.79 17.77
C PHE A 51 -1.03 -1.23 19.11
N GLU A 52 -1.86 -1.40 20.14
CA GLU A 52 -1.57 -0.93 21.51
C GLU A 52 -0.48 -1.75 22.22
N ASP A 53 -0.10 -2.89 21.62
CA ASP A 53 0.92 -3.80 22.13
C ASP A 53 2.34 -3.22 21.96
N LYS A 54 2.97 -2.85 23.09
CA LYS A 54 4.36 -2.34 23.13
C LYS A 54 5.40 -3.34 22.62
N ASN A 55 5.06 -4.63 22.57
CA ASN A 55 5.91 -5.71 22.09
C ASN A 55 5.53 -6.20 20.68
N ILE A 56 4.68 -5.47 19.96
CA ILE A 56 4.22 -5.80 18.61
C ILE A 56 5.36 -6.14 17.65
N LYS A 57 6.50 -5.44 17.77
CA LYS A 57 7.71 -5.69 16.98
C LYS A 57 8.26 -7.12 17.12
N ASN A 58 8.14 -7.73 18.30
CA ASN A 58 8.65 -9.07 18.58
C ASN A 58 7.75 -10.17 17.99
N ARG A 59 6.57 -9.80 17.50
CA ARG A 59 5.59 -10.72 16.91
C ARG A 59 5.78 -10.87 15.41
N PHE A 60 6.57 -10.00 14.78
CA PHE A 60 6.98 -10.18 13.39
C PHE A 60 8.01 -11.30 13.29
N ILE A 61 7.66 -12.34 12.53
CA ILE A 61 8.58 -13.40 12.13
C ILE A 61 9.38 -12.96 10.90
N VAL A 62 8.72 -12.23 9.99
CA VAL A 62 9.34 -11.64 8.80
C VAL A 62 8.51 -10.43 8.34
N PRO A 63 9.12 -9.32 7.88
CA PRO A 63 10.54 -8.98 7.98
C PRO A 63 10.97 -8.67 9.43
N TYR A 64 12.28 -8.54 9.64
CA TYR A 64 12.80 -7.93 10.87
C TYR A 64 12.45 -6.43 10.89
N VAL A 65 11.79 -5.98 11.96
CA VAL A 65 11.27 -4.60 12.09
C VAL A 65 12.06 -3.75 13.08
N GLY A 66 13.20 -4.23 13.57
CA GLY A 66 14.12 -3.46 14.41
C GLY A 66 13.47 -2.86 15.65
N GLN A 67 13.62 -1.54 15.83
CA GLN A 67 13.04 -0.80 16.95
C GLN A 67 11.53 -0.52 16.80
N GLY A 68 10.85 -1.15 15.84
CA GLY A 68 9.45 -0.90 15.54
C GLY A 68 9.29 0.35 14.65
N TYR A 69 8.18 1.07 14.78
CA TYR A 69 7.88 2.27 13.99
C TYR A 69 9.00 3.34 14.05
N GLU A 70 9.72 3.38 15.17
CA GLU A 70 10.80 4.35 15.40
C GLU A 70 12.08 4.06 14.61
N ASP A 71 12.20 2.87 14.02
CA ASP A 71 13.37 2.45 13.26
C ASP A 71 13.57 3.30 11.98
N LYS A 72 14.83 3.55 11.65
CA LYS A 72 15.23 4.35 10.49
C LYS A 72 14.64 3.81 9.19
N VAL A 73 14.49 2.49 9.06
CA VAL A 73 13.92 1.85 7.86
C VAL A 73 12.49 2.35 7.55
N PHE A 74 11.73 2.75 8.58
CA PHE A 74 10.37 3.27 8.44
C PHE A 74 10.31 4.80 8.30
N LYS A 75 11.23 5.53 8.94
CA LYS A 75 11.27 7.01 8.92
C LYS A 75 11.99 7.60 7.72
N ASP A 76 13.12 7.00 7.36
CA ASP A 76 13.98 7.57 6.33
C ASP A 76 13.39 7.30 4.93
N LYS A 77 13.64 8.25 4.04
CA LYS A 77 13.36 8.10 2.61
C LYS A 77 14.52 7.34 1.99
N TYR A 78 14.34 6.04 1.80
CA TYR A 78 15.25 5.24 0.99
C TYR A 78 14.82 5.29 -0.46
N GLU A 79 15.81 5.41 -1.36
CA GLU A 79 15.64 5.38 -2.81
C GLU A 79 15.68 3.94 -3.36
N ALA A 80 15.42 2.94 -2.51
CA ALA A 80 15.40 1.54 -2.88
C ALA A 80 14.24 0.80 -2.19
N GLY A 81 13.72 -0.23 -2.85
CA GLY A 81 12.71 -1.13 -2.29
C GLY A 81 13.33 -2.10 -1.30
N LEU A 82 13.31 -1.77 -0.01
CA LEU A 82 13.92 -2.56 1.07
C LEU A 82 13.00 -3.65 1.65
N PHE A 83 11.68 -3.53 1.43
CA PHE A 83 10.70 -4.46 1.96
C PHE A 83 10.32 -5.48 0.88
N HIS A 84 10.36 -6.75 1.24
CA HIS A 84 9.92 -7.83 0.38
C HIS A 84 8.38 -7.90 0.33
N ASP A 85 7.86 -8.86 -0.42
CA ASP A 85 6.45 -8.98 -0.80
C ASP A 85 5.52 -9.54 0.26
N ARG A 86 6.02 -9.81 1.46
CA ARG A 86 5.29 -10.57 2.48
C ARG A 86 5.56 -10.07 3.88
N PHE A 87 4.68 -10.39 4.79
CA PHE A 87 5.02 -10.42 6.21
C PHE A 87 4.35 -11.63 6.86
N ILE A 88 4.97 -12.11 7.93
CA ILE A 88 4.40 -13.13 8.82
C ILE A 88 4.46 -12.58 10.23
N PHE A 89 3.31 -12.62 10.89
CA PHE A 89 3.08 -11.98 12.17
C PHE A 89 2.34 -12.94 13.10
N GLN A 90 2.80 -13.10 14.34
CA GLN A 90 2.09 -13.87 15.36
C GLN A 90 0.84 -13.10 15.80
N SER A 91 -0.32 -13.71 15.60
CA SER A 91 -1.63 -13.13 15.86
C SER A 91 -2.19 -13.58 17.20
N GLU A 92 -2.88 -12.64 17.85
CA GLU A 92 -3.81 -12.85 18.95
C GLU A 92 -5.25 -12.81 18.42
N GLU A 93 -6.24 -12.97 19.29
CA GLU A 93 -7.64 -13.03 18.90
C GLU A 93 -8.10 -11.73 18.19
N ASN A 94 -8.91 -11.89 17.13
CA ASN A 94 -9.57 -10.81 16.37
C ASN A 94 -8.68 -9.82 15.60
N GLU A 95 -7.36 -9.99 15.57
CA GLU A 95 -6.46 -9.06 14.89
C GLU A 95 -6.50 -9.15 13.36
N VAL A 96 -6.95 -10.28 12.80
CA VAL A 96 -7.12 -10.44 11.34
C VAL A 96 -7.97 -9.33 10.74
N LYS A 97 -9.06 -8.95 11.42
CA LYS A 97 -9.95 -7.87 10.97
C LYS A 97 -9.24 -6.52 10.98
N LYS A 98 -8.41 -6.26 12.00
CA LYS A 98 -7.63 -5.03 12.12
C LYS A 98 -6.55 -4.95 11.03
N VAL A 99 -5.83 -6.04 10.80
CA VAL A 99 -4.84 -6.13 9.72
C VAL A 99 -5.48 -5.90 8.35
N ASN A 100 -6.65 -6.52 8.08
CA ASN A 100 -7.37 -6.29 6.83
C ASN A 100 -7.78 -4.83 6.64
N LYS A 101 -8.24 -4.17 7.71
CA LYS A 101 -8.57 -2.74 7.66
C LYS A 101 -7.35 -1.90 7.28
N ILE A 102 -6.22 -2.12 7.96
CA ILE A 102 -4.95 -1.42 7.65
C ILE A 102 -4.53 -1.64 6.19
N ILE A 103 -4.68 -2.86 5.67
CA ILE A 103 -4.36 -3.16 4.26
C ILE A 103 -5.25 -2.35 3.31
N GLU A 104 -6.56 -2.28 3.57
CA GLU A 104 -7.47 -1.49 2.74
C GLU A 104 -7.17 0.02 2.82
N ASP A 105 -6.89 0.53 4.01
CA ASP A 105 -6.55 1.94 4.23
C ASP A 105 -5.26 2.32 3.47
N VAL A 106 -4.21 1.48 3.54
CA VAL A 106 -2.95 1.70 2.81
C VAL A 106 -3.15 1.59 1.29
N LYS A 107 -3.96 0.63 0.80
CA LYS A 107 -4.30 0.52 -0.62
C LYS A 107 -5.02 1.77 -1.12
N GLN A 108 -5.95 2.29 -0.30
CA GLN A 108 -6.70 3.49 -0.59
C GLN A 108 -5.79 4.70 -0.70
N GLU A 109 -4.96 4.95 0.32
CA GLU A 109 -4.00 6.07 0.37
C GLU A 109 -3.02 6.01 -0.81
N PHE A 110 -2.45 4.83 -1.09
CA PHE A 110 -1.54 4.65 -2.22
C PHE A 110 -2.22 4.99 -3.55
N SER A 111 -3.46 4.51 -3.75
CA SER A 111 -4.21 4.78 -4.99
C SER A 111 -4.50 6.27 -5.18
N GLU A 112 -4.83 6.98 -4.10
CA GLU A 112 -5.06 8.43 -4.12
C GLU A 112 -3.79 9.21 -4.47
N LYS A 113 -2.64 8.83 -3.88
CA LYS A 113 -1.34 9.45 -4.22
C LYS A 113 -0.96 9.25 -5.68
N VAL A 114 -1.15 8.04 -6.21
CA VAL A 114 -0.88 7.75 -7.63
C VAL A 114 -1.80 8.57 -8.52
N TYR A 115 -3.10 8.63 -8.20
CA TYR A 115 -4.06 9.44 -8.93
C TYR A 115 -3.65 10.92 -8.96
N GLN A 116 -3.37 11.50 -7.80
CA GLN A 116 -3.01 12.91 -7.69
C GLN A 116 -1.74 13.23 -8.48
N SER A 117 -0.71 12.36 -8.38
CA SER A 117 0.55 12.52 -9.11
C SER A 117 0.35 12.50 -10.64
N ILE A 118 -0.52 11.61 -11.12
CA ILE A 118 -0.87 11.54 -12.54
C ILE A 118 -1.66 12.79 -12.92
N TYR A 119 -2.69 13.16 -12.16
CA TYR A 119 -3.52 14.33 -12.41
C TYR A 119 -2.68 15.61 -12.53
N ASP A 120 -1.79 15.85 -11.56
CA ASP A 120 -0.91 17.02 -11.53
C ASP A 120 0.05 17.04 -12.73
N TYR A 121 0.60 15.89 -13.12
CA TYR A 121 1.44 15.78 -14.32
C TYR A 121 0.68 16.21 -15.58
N TYR A 122 -0.56 15.73 -15.76
CA TYR A 122 -1.37 16.08 -16.93
C TYR A 122 -1.76 17.57 -16.93
N LYS A 123 -2.13 18.12 -15.77
CA LYS A 123 -2.43 19.54 -15.61
C LYS A 123 -1.24 20.42 -16.01
N LEU A 124 -0.05 20.09 -15.50
CA LEU A 124 1.18 20.85 -15.77
C LEU A 124 1.66 20.72 -17.22
N LYS A 125 1.53 19.55 -17.86
CA LYS A 125 2.11 19.31 -19.18
C LYS A 125 1.23 19.80 -20.33
N LYS A 126 -0.09 19.90 -20.14
CA LYS A 126 -1.02 20.29 -21.22
C LYS A 126 -1.61 21.70 -21.06
N ASP A 127 -1.30 22.42 -19.99
CA ASP A 127 -1.92 23.72 -19.67
C ASP A 127 -3.46 23.67 -19.66
N LEU A 128 -4.02 22.46 -19.43
CA LEU A 128 -5.46 22.22 -19.44
C LEU A 128 -6.03 22.54 -18.06
N ASN A 129 -7.14 23.25 -18.06
CA ASN A 129 -7.95 23.48 -16.87
C ASN A 129 -8.76 22.21 -16.50
N SER A 130 -9.32 22.18 -15.28
CA SER A 130 -10.00 21.00 -14.72
C SER A 130 -11.08 20.44 -15.64
N ASP A 131 -11.83 21.31 -16.32
CA ASP A 131 -12.94 20.98 -17.22
C ASP A 131 -12.48 20.32 -18.53
N GLU A 132 -11.29 20.68 -19.03
CA GLU A 132 -10.70 20.05 -20.21
C GLU A 132 -10.10 18.69 -19.89
N LEU A 133 -9.52 18.55 -18.70
CA LEU A 133 -9.02 17.27 -18.18
C LEU A 133 -10.17 16.28 -17.95
N GLU A 134 -11.36 16.75 -17.55
CA GLU A 134 -12.59 15.96 -17.47
C GLU A 134 -13.09 15.46 -18.84
N LYS A 135 -12.83 16.21 -19.91
CA LYS A 135 -13.25 15.88 -21.29
C LYS A 135 -12.21 15.11 -22.11
N ASP A 136 -10.98 14.95 -21.62
CA ASP A 136 -9.91 14.24 -22.32
C ASP A 136 -10.30 12.75 -22.55
N GLU A 137 -10.43 12.38 -23.83
CA GLU A 137 -10.77 11.02 -24.29
C GLU A 137 -9.60 10.03 -24.19
N ASN A 138 -8.42 10.46 -23.70
CA ASN A 138 -7.30 9.56 -23.50
C ASN A 138 -7.74 8.31 -22.70
N LYS A 139 -7.62 7.14 -23.35
CA LYS A 139 -8.04 5.84 -22.82
C LYS A 139 -7.49 5.57 -21.41
N PHE A 140 -6.30 6.08 -21.09
CA PHE A 140 -5.70 5.98 -19.76
C PHE A 140 -6.43 6.87 -18.74
N ILE A 141 -6.68 8.13 -19.06
CA ILE A 141 -7.43 9.08 -18.21
C ILE A 141 -8.86 8.59 -17.99
N ARG A 142 -9.54 8.10 -19.03
CA ARG A 142 -10.89 7.53 -18.90
C ARG A 142 -10.91 6.31 -17.98
N LYS A 143 -9.92 5.41 -18.12
CA LYS A 143 -9.80 4.22 -17.27
C LYS A 143 -9.45 4.57 -15.82
N LEU A 144 -8.61 5.58 -15.59
CA LEU A 144 -8.39 6.13 -14.25
C LEU A 144 -9.71 6.67 -13.68
N LYS A 145 -10.42 7.52 -14.42
CA LYS A 145 -11.73 8.04 -14.01
C LYS A 145 -12.73 6.93 -13.72
N GLU A 146 -12.79 5.85 -14.50
CA GLU A 146 -13.70 4.73 -14.26
C GLU A 146 -13.35 3.98 -12.94
N VAL A 147 -12.06 3.74 -12.69
CA VAL A 147 -11.58 3.11 -11.45
C VAL A 147 -11.86 3.99 -10.23
N PHE A 148 -11.72 5.31 -10.36
CA PHE A 148 -11.88 6.25 -9.24
C PHE A 148 -13.31 6.81 -9.08
N LYS A 149 -14.14 6.90 -10.13
CA LYS A 149 -15.58 7.20 -10.02
C LYS A 149 -16.34 6.07 -9.31
N GLN A 150 -15.86 4.82 -9.40
CA GLN A 150 -16.41 3.75 -8.56
C GLN A 150 -16.15 4.00 -7.05
N LYS A 151 -15.13 4.80 -6.70
CA LYS A 151 -14.79 5.17 -5.31
C LYS A 151 -15.69 6.26 -4.72
N ASP A 152 -16.31 7.13 -5.52
CA ASP A 152 -17.39 8.03 -5.03
C ASP A 152 -18.61 7.23 -4.50
N GLY A 153 -18.74 5.96 -4.91
CA GLY A 153 -19.69 5.00 -4.33
C GLY A 153 -19.25 4.35 -3.01
N ILE A 154 -17.98 4.48 -2.61
CA ILE A 154 -17.42 3.90 -1.37
C ILE A 154 -17.55 4.86 -0.19
N GLU A 155 -17.50 6.18 -0.42
CA GLU A 155 -17.84 7.18 0.62
C GLU A 155 -19.28 7.01 1.15
N ASN A 156 -20.20 6.53 0.30
CA ASN A 156 -21.58 6.22 0.69
C ASN A 156 -21.76 4.86 1.39
N ARG A 157 -20.71 4.00 1.45
CA ARG A 157 -20.75 2.72 2.16
C ARG A 157 -20.10 2.75 3.55
N ILE A 158 -19.45 3.86 3.91
CA ILE A 158 -18.88 4.10 5.25
C ILE A 158 -19.86 4.92 6.14
N LYS A 159 -20.96 5.40 5.56
CA LYS A 159 -22.04 6.11 6.28
C LYS A 159 -23.29 5.28 6.61
N ASN A 160 -23.24 3.95 6.48
CA ASN A 160 -24.31 3.04 6.95
C ASN A 160 -23.75 1.96 7.86
#